data_AF-A0A2H9VPK3-F1
#
_entry.id   AF-A0A2H9VPK3-F1
#
_cell.length_a   1.000
_cell.length_b   1.000
_cell.length_c   1.000
_cell.angle_alpha   90.00
_cell.angle_beta   90.00
_cell.angle_gamma   90.00
#
_symmetry.space_group_name_H-M   'P 1'
#
loop_
_entity.id
_entity.type
_entity.pdbx_description
1 polymer ?
#
loop_
_entity_poly.entity_id
_entity_poly.type
_entity_poly.pdbx_seq_one_letter_code
_entity_poly.pdbx_strand_id
1 'polypeptide(L)'
;MTTTPDTIPAERDGKYKFTISYAEREVSCQVEKEQNILHVIIDENLKADLKINADGSLVQVEGSPIPDSCINYIKKQVLGHS
;
A
#
# COMPACT_ATOMS: atom_id res chain seq x y z
N MET A 1 30.82 6.16 -1.54
CA MET A 1 29.99 4.97 -1.79
C MET A 1 28.67 5.21 -1.08
N THR A 2 27.64 5.63 -1.79
CA THR A 2 26.31 5.86 -1.19
C THR A 2 25.26 5.56 -2.25
N THR A 3 24.76 4.33 -2.24
CA THR A 3 23.56 3.94 -2.98
C THR A 3 22.50 3.68 -1.92
N THR A 4 21.84 4.75 -1.49
CA THR A 4 20.54 4.65 -0.83
C THR A 4 19.61 3.89 -1.79
N PRO A 5 18.87 2.86 -1.36
CA PRO A 5 17.86 2.25 -2.21
C PRO A 5 16.82 3.32 -2.50
N ASP A 6 16.92 3.85 -3.72
CA ASP A 6 16.05 4.83 -4.34
C ASP A 6 14.63 4.27 -4.26
N THR A 7 13.88 4.72 -3.24
CA THR A 7 12.43 4.55 -3.25
C THR A 7 11.96 5.52 -4.31
N ILE A 8 11.95 5.04 -5.56
CA ILE A 8 11.62 5.82 -6.75
C ILE A 8 10.28 6.49 -6.43
N PRO A 9 10.23 7.82 -6.30
CA PRO A 9 8.97 8.48 -6.06
C PRO A 9 8.20 8.27 -7.36
N ALA A 10 7.11 7.51 -7.29
CA ALA A 10 6.15 7.42 -8.38
C ALA A 10 5.43 8.78 -8.48
N GLU A 11 6.18 9.79 -8.90
CA GLU A 11 5.71 11.12 -9.16
C GLU A 11 4.77 11.01 -10.35
N ARG A 12 3.47 10.92 -10.05
CA ARG A 12 2.31 11.49 -10.79
C ARG A 12 1.14 10.56 -11.11
N ASP A 13 1.22 9.25 -10.90
CA ASP A 13 0.16 8.34 -11.39
C ASP A 13 -0.65 7.61 -10.30
N GLY A 14 -0.51 7.99 -9.03
CA GLY A 14 -1.24 7.34 -7.93
C GLY A 14 -0.80 5.90 -7.66
N LYS A 15 0.22 5.38 -8.34
CA LYS A 15 0.78 4.04 -8.12
C LYS A 15 1.95 4.11 -7.16
N TYR A 16 2.04 3.19 -6.22
CA TYR A 16 3.08 3.10 -5.20
C TYR A 16 3.57 1.67 -5.16
N LYS A 17 4.89 1.45 -5.06
CA LYS A 17 5.46 0.11 -4.95
C LYS A 17 6.52 0.09 -3.86
N PHE A 18 6.35 -0.79 -2.88
CA PHE A 18 7.25 -0.94 -1.75
C PHE A 18 7.20 -2.38 -1.24
N THR A 19 8.22 -2.80 -0.49
CA THR A 19 8.21 -4.09 0.21
C THR A 19 7.55 -3.95 1.57
N ILE A 20 6.76 -4.95 1.95
CA ILE A 20 6.17 -5.07 3.29
C ILE A 20 6.57 -6.38 3.93
N SER A 21 6.65 -6.40 5.26
CA SER A 21 6.73 -7.64 6.01
C SER A 21 5.32 -8.22 6.14
N TYR A 22 5.11 -9.39 5.54
CA TYR A 22 3.86 -10.13 5.58
C TYR A 22 4.17 -11.61 5.83
N ALA A 23 3.54 -12.21 6.85
CA ALA A 23 3.77 -13.62 7.22
C ALA A 23 5.27 -13.98 7.37
N GLU A 24 6.03 -13.13 8.06
CA GLU A 24 7.48 -13.31 8.32
C GLU A 24 8.36 -13.31 7.05
N ARG A 25 7.82 -12.86 5.92
CA ARG A 25 8.53 -12.71 4.65
C ARG A 25 8.43 -11.28 4.14
N GLU A 26 9.45 -10.85 3.42
CA GLU A 26 9.40 -9.61 2.66
C GLU A 26 8.74 -9.88 1.31
N VAL A 27 7.58 -9.29 1.11
CA VAL A 27 6.80 -9.43 -0.11
C VAL A 27 6.66 -8.09 -0.79
N SER A 28 6.55 -8.10 -2.12
CA SER A 28 6.30 -6.88 -2.87
C SER A 28 4.84 -6.45 -2.70
N CYS A 29 4.62 -5.19 -2.39
CA CYS A 29 3.32 -4.55 -2.29
C CYS A 29 3.23 -3.45 -3.34
N GLN A 30 2.19 -3.52 -4.17
CA GLN A 30 1.85 -2.49 -5.14
C GLN A 30 0.51 -1.91 -4.73
N VAL A 31 0.39 -0.59 -4.73
CA VAL A 31 -0.81 0.12 -4.35
C VAL A 31 -1.13 1.12 -5.44
N GLU A 32 -2.31 1.04 -6.01
CA GLU A 32 -2.79 1.99 -7.01
C GLU A 32 -3.97 2.78 -6.43
N LYS A 33 -3.79 4.08 -6.31
CA LYS A 33 -4.80 5.01 -5.82
C LYS A 33 -5.67 5.47 -6.97
N GLU A 34 -6.90 4.99 -7.01
CA GLU A 34 -7.94 5.45 -7.91
C GLU A 34 -9.03 6.20 -7.11
N GLN A 35 -9.06 7.52 -7.24
CA GLN A 35 -9.99 8.40 -6.51
C GLN A 35 -9.94 8.19 -4.97
N ASN A 36 -10.91 7.46 -4.42
CA ASN A 36 -11.06 7.13 -3.00
C ASN A 36 -10.84 5.63 -2.70
N ILE A 37 -10.31 4.88 -3.66
CA ILE A 37 -10.01 3.46 -3.52
C ILE A 37 -8.50 3.27 -3.73
N LEU A 38 -7.91 2.39 -2.92
CA LEU A 38 -6.55 1.91 -3.05
C LEU A 38 -6.61 0.45 -3.44
N HIS A 39 -6.20 0.14 -4.66
CA HIS A 39 -6.03 -1.22 -5.14
C HIS A 39 -4.68 -1.75 -4.67
N VAL A 40 -4.71 -2.64 -3.69
CA VAL A 40 -3.52 -3.23 -3.06
C VAL A 40 -3.28 -4.62 -3.63
N ILE A 41 -2.06 -4.85 -4.10
CA ILE A 41 -1.60 -6.12 -4.65
C ILE A 41 -0.33 -6.52 -3.88
N ILE A 42 -0.44 -7.58 -3.09
CA ILE A 42 0.65 -8.16 -2.30
C ILE A 42 1.05 -9.49 -2.92
N ASP A 43 2.35 -9.68 -3.16
CA ASP A 43 2.91 -10.94 -3.67
C ASP A 43 2.27 -11.41 -4.99
N GLU A 44 1.68 -10.51 -5.77
CA GLU A 44 0.92 -10.74 -7.02
C GLU A 44 -0.32 -11.65 -6.89
N ASN A 45 -0.44 -12.40 -5.79
CA ASN A 45 -1.48 -13.37 -5.51
C ASN A 45 -2.57 -12.82 -4.58
N LEU A 46 -2.23 -11.87 -3.70
CA LEU A 46 -3.17 -11.26 -2.77
C LEU A 46 -3.60 -9.90 -3.31
N LYS A 47 -4.89 -9.75 -3.61
CA LYS A 47 -5.46 -8.49 -4.10
C LYS A 47 -6.56 -8.04 -3.16
N ALA A 48 -6.58 -6.77 -2.82
CA ALA A 48 -7.56 -6.20 -1.93
C ALA A 48 -7.75 -4.72 -2.20
N ASP A 49 -8.98 -4.26 -2.01
CA ASP A 49 -9.34 -2.86 -2.25
C ASP A 49 -9.62 -2.18 -0.91
N LEU A 50 -8.93 -1.07 -0.67
CA LEU A 50 -9.10 -0.27 0.53
C LEU A 50 -9.78 1.04 0.16
N LYS A 51 -10.91 1.33 0.79
CA LYS A 51 -11.58 2.62 0.66
C LYS A 51 -10.98 3.64 1.61
N ILE A 52 -10.64 4.80 1.06
CA ILE A 52 -10.28 6.01 1.80
C ILE A 52 -11.57 6.66 2.27
N ASN A 53 -11.76 6.73 3.58
CA ASN A 53 -12.88 7.46 4.18
C ASN A 53 -12.56 8.96 4.27
N ALA A 54 -13.60 9.78 4.45
CA ALA A 54 -13.45 11.24 4.60
C ALA A 54 -12.59 11.66 5.82
N ASP A 55 -12.50 10.79 6.83
CA ASP A 55 -11.63 10.95 8.01
C ASP A 55 -10.16 10.61 7.73
N GLY A 56 -9.84 10.08 6.53
CA GLY A 56 -8.49 9.61 6.18
C GLY A 56 -8.16 8.22 6.74
N SER A 57 -9.14 7.49 7.28
CA SER A 57 -9.01 6.06 7.58
C SER A 57 -9.12 5.21 6.31
N LEU A 58 -8.42 4.08 6.29
CA LEU A 58 -8.53 3.06 5.25
C LEU A 58 -9.38 1.90 5.77
N VAL A 59 -10.39 1.50 5.02
CA VAL A 59 -11.21 0.32 5.33
C VAL A 59 -11.15 -0.62 4.14
N GLN A 60 -10.84 -1.89 4.38
CA GLN A 60 -10.95 -2.89 3.34
C GLN A 60 -12.41 -3.07 2.95
N VAL A 61 -12.68 -2.97 1.65
CA VAL A 61 -14.02 -3.14 1.08
C VAL A 61 -14.14 -4.39 0.23
N GLU A 62 -13.06 -4.83 -0.43
CA GLU A 62 -13.05 -6.05 -1.25
C GLU A 62 -11.71 -6.81 -1.20
N GLY A 63 -11.73 -8.05 -1.70
CA GLY A 63 -10.55 -8.91 -1.89
C GLY A 63 -10.09 -9.70 -0.66
N SER A 64 -8.84 -10.17 -0.71
CA SER A 64 -8.24 -11.03 0.32
C SER A 64 -8.03 -10.24 1.63
N PRO A 65 -8.38 -10.79 2.80
CA PRO A 65 -8.22 -10.07 4.07
C PRO A 65 -6.75 -9.75 4.31
N ILE A 66 -6.45 -8.46 4.48
CA ILE A 66 -5.10 -7.98 4.80
C ILE A 66 -5.08 -7.61 6.30
N PRO A 67 -4.04 -7.96 7.06
CA PRO A 67 -3.92 -7.56 8.45
C PRO A 67 -3.83 -6.04 8.60
N ASP A 68 -4.40 -5.51 9.68
CA ASP A 68 -4.42 -4.07 10.01
C ASP A 68 -3.03 -3.44 10.03
N SER A 69 -2.00 -4.18 10.46
CA SER A 69 -0.61 -3.73 10.42
C SER A 69 -0.15 -3.33 9.01
N CYS A 70 -0.53 -4.11 8.00
CA CYS A 70 -0.23 -3.82 6.60
C CYS A 70 -1.06 -2.63 6.10
N ILE A 71 -2.36 -2.56 6.43
CA ILE A 71 -3.23 -1.44 6.06
C ILE A 71 -2.69 -0.12 6.62
N ASN A 72 -2.26 -0.12 7.88
CA ASN A 72 -1.67 1.06 8.52
C ASN A 72 -0.32 1.45 7.89
N TYR A 73 0.51 0.46 7.53
CA TYR A 73 1.75 0.73 6.81
C TYR A 73 1.49 1.34 5.42
N ILE A 74 0.56 0.76 4.65
CA ILE A 74 0.13 1.27 3.35
C ILE A 74 -0.40 2.70 3.48
N LYS A 75 -1.23 2.97 4.50
CA LYS A 75 -1.73 4.32 4.82
C LYS A 75 -0.58 5.32 4.96
N LYS A 76 0.46 4.96 5.72
CA LYS A 76 1.62 5.83 5.94
C LYS A 76 2.42 6.09 4.66
N GLN A 77 2.62 5.05 3.85
CA GLN A 77 3.36 5.16 2.58
C GLN A 77 2.60 5.96 1.52
N VAL A 78 1.28 5.76 1.43
CA VAL A 78 0.45 6.33 0.34
C VAL A 78 -0.13 7.69 0.71
N LEU A 79 -0.67 7.84 1.93
CA LEU A 79 -1.29 9.09 2.39
C LEU A 79 -0.33 10.01 3.15
N GLY A 80 0.88 9.54 3.50
CA GLY A 80 1.88 10.35 4.19
C GLY A 80 1.51 10.78 5.62
N HIS A 81 0.42 10.25 6.20
CA HIS A 81 -0.01 10.60 7.55
C HIS A 81 0.81 9.84 8.60
N SER A 82 1.70 10.55 9.29
CA SER A 82 2.43 10.13 10.50
C SER A 82 1.55 10.20 11.74
#